data_AF-A0A652NMR9-F1
#
_entry.id   AF-A0A652NMR9-F1
#
_cell.length_a   1.000
_cell.length_b   1.000
_cell.length_c   1.000
_cell.angle_alpha   90.00
_cell.angle_beta   90.00
_cell.angle_gamma   90.00
#
_symmetry.space_group_name_H-M   'P 1'
#
loop_
_entity.id
_entity.type
_entity.pdbx_description
1 polymer ?
#
loop_
_entity_poly.entity_id
_entity_poly.type
_entity_poly.pdbx_seq_one_letter_code
_entity_poly.pdbx_strand_id
1 'polypeptide(L)'
;MAKALAEEFAKPVQTALTSATTTSGQLAGWSVAGGLGQLGSSWAAPLAALQQRITATATNLDANADAHSHNEQAVAGAWSQQQGAKQ
;
A
#
# COMPACT_ATOMS: atom_id res chain seq x y z
N MET A 1 9.86 4.79 1.66
CA MET A 1 9.74 3.43 2.26
C MET A 1 8.39 2.80 1.97
N ALA A 2 7.27 3.44 2.30
CA ALA A 2 5.95 2.85 2.12
C ALA A 2 5.53 2.66 0.65
N LYS A 3 5.94 3.55 -0.26
CA LYS A 3 5.78 3.36 -1.71
C LYS A 3 6.52 2.13 -2.24
N ALA A 4 7.76 1.91 -1.78
CA ALA A 4 8.55 0.72 -2.14
C ALA A 4 7.88 -0.57 -1.65
N LEU A 5 7.30 -0.55 -0.43
CA LEU A 5 6.51 -1.65 0.10
C LEU A 5 5.24 -1.93 -0.72
N ALA A 6 4.56 -0.87 -1.20
CA ALA A 6 3.41 -1.01 -2.09
C ALA A 6 3.78 -1.63 -3.44
N GLU A 7 4.89 -1.19 -4.02
CA GLU A 7 5.43 -1.72 -5.28
C GLU A 7 5.92 -3.17 -5.12
N GLU A 8 6.55 -3.50 -4.01
CA GLU A 8 6.95 -4.87 -3.67
C GLU A 8 5.76 -5.82 -3.51
N PHE A 9 4.65 -5.36 -2.92
CA PHE A 9 3.45 -6.19 -2.72
C PHE A 9 2.60 -6.38 -3.98
N ALA A 10 2.66 -5.46 -4.94
CA ALA A 10 1.85 -5.52 -6.15
C ALA A 10 2.12 -6.79 -6.98
N LYS A 11 3.39 -7.14 -7.17
CA LYS A 11 3.80 -8.27 -8.01
C LYS A 11 3.42 -9.64 -7.41
N PRO A 12 3.64 -9.92 -6.11
CA PRO A 12 3.15 -11.13 -5.44
C PRO A 12 1.62 -11.28 -5.49
N VAL A 13 0.87 -10.19 -5.25
CA VAL A 13 -0.60 -10.21 -5.30
C VAL A 13 -1.10 -10.58 -6.70
N GLN A 14 -0.54 -9.95 -7.72
CA GLN A 14 -0.90 -10.24 -9.10
C GLN A 14 -0.53 -11.67 -9.51
N THR A 15 0.60 -12.17 -9.01
CA THR A 15 1.05 -13.56 -9.23
C THR A 15 0.08 -14.55 -8.59
N ALA A 16 -0.36 -14.31 -7.36
CA ALA A 16 -1.30 -15.16 -6.66
C ALA A 16 -2.66 -15.26 -7.39
N LEU A 17 -3.20 -14.11 -7.82
CA LEU A 17 -4.45 -14.06 -8.58
C LEU A 17 -4.34 -14.76 -9.94
N THR A 18 -3.23 -14.55 -10.65
CA THR A 18 -2.98 -15.18 -11.94
C THR A 18 -2.86 -16.70 -11.79
N SER A 19 -2.08 -17.18 -10.81
CA SER A 19 -1.90 -18.61 -10.55
C SER A 19 -3.21 -19.28 -10.14
N ALA A 20 -4.03 -18.64 -9.30
CA ALA A 20 -5.35 -19.16 -8.93
C ALA A 20 -6.26 -19.29 -10.15
N THR A 21 -6.29 -18.28 -11.02
CA THR A 21 -7.09 -18.27 -12.24
C THR A 21 -6.64 -19.35 -13.23
N THR A 22 -5.34 -19.43 -13.51
CA THR A 22 -4.75 -20.43 -14.42
C THR A 22 -4.99 -21.85 -13.91
N THR A 23 -4.77 -22.10 -12.62
CA THR A 23 -4.97 -23.42 -12.02
C THR A 23 -6.45 -23.83 -12.07
N SER A 24 -7.38 -22.90 -11.80
CA SER A 24 -8.82 -23.16 -11.94
C SER A 24 -9.19 -23.51 -13.39
N GLY A 25 -8.62 -22.80 -14.39
CA GLY A 25 -8.83 -23.10 -15.81
C GLY A 25 -8.26 -24.44 -16.25
N GLN A 26 -7.07 -24.81 -15.78
CA GLN A 26 -6.44 -26.11 -16.07
C GLN A 26 -7.20 -27.30 -15.47
N LEU A 27 -7.88 -27.08 -14.35
CA LEU A 27 -8.67 -28.10 -13.68
C LEU A 27 -10.11 -28.19 -14.20
N ALA A 28 -10.53 -27.31 -15.13
CA ALA A 28 -11.88 -27.32 -15.69
C ALA A 28 -12.30 -28.74 -16.14
N GLY A 29 -13.41 -29.23 -15.61
CA GLY A 29 -13.88 -30.62 -15.78
C GLY A 29 -13.63 -31.54 -14.58
N TRP A 30 -12.83 -31.12 -13.62
CA TRP A 30 -12.62 -31.81 -12.34
C TRP A 30 -13.49 -31.16 -11.25
N SER A 31 -14.04 -31.96 -10.33
CA SER A 31 -14.95 -31.50 -9.27
C SER A 31 -14.36 -30.40 -8.37
N VAL A 32 -13.04 -30.32 -8.26
CA VAL A 32 -12.29 -29.32 -7.48
C VAL A 32 -12.16 -27.95 -8.16
N ALA A 33 -12.31 -27.86 -9.49
CA ALA A 33 -12.06 -26.64 -10.24
C ALA A 33 -12.97 -25.48 -9.87
N GLY A 34 -14.25 -25.78 -9.61
CA GLY A 34 -15.23 -24.79 -9.14
C GLY A 34 -14.86 -24.23 -7.77
N GLY A 35 -14.45 -25.10 -6.84
CA GLY A 35 -14.00 -24.69 -5.50
C GLY A 35 -12.75 -23.82 -5.51
N LEU A 36 -11.77 -24.16 -6.36
CA LEU A 36 -10.56 -23.34 -6.54
C LEU A 36 -10.84 -22.01 -7.24
N GLY A 37 -11.73 -21.99 -8.23
CA GLY A 37 -12.16 -20.75 -8.89
C GLY A 37 -12.90 -19.82 -7.93
N GLN A 38 -13.75 -20.38 -7.07
CA GLN A 38 -14.48 -19.64 -6.04
C GLN A 38 -13.55 -19.14 -4.93
N LEU A 39 -12.53 -19.92 -4.55
CA LEU A 39 -11.47 -19.49 -3.63
C LEU A 39 -10.66 -18.33 -4.23
N GLY A 40 -10.19 -18.46 -5.48
CA GLY A 40 -9.46 -17.38 -6.16
C GLY A 40 -10.28 -16.10 -6.26
N SER A 41 -11.56 -16.23 -6.61
CA SER A 41 -12.50 -15.09 -6.69
C SER A 41 -12.78 -14.47 -5.32
N SER A 42 -12.89 -15.26 -4.25
CA SER A 42 -13.15 -14.74 -2.91
C SER A 42 -11.96 -13.98 -2.32
N TRP A 43 -10.73 -14.29 -2.74
CA TRP A 43 -9.52 -13.56 -2.35
C TRP A 43 -9.28 -12.27 -3.15
N ALA A 44 -9.90 -12.11 -4.31
CA ALA A 44 -9.69 -10.93 -5.15
C ALA A 44 -10.02 -9.61 -4.43
N ALA A 45 -11.20 -9.51 -3.80
CA ALA A 45 -11.60 -8.31 -3.08
C ALA A 45 -10.73 -8.00 -1.83
N PRO A 46 -10.44 -8.98 -0.94
CA PRO A 46 -9.51 -8.78 0.17
C PRO A 46 -8.11 -8.33 -0.27
N LEU A 47 -7.56 -8.92 -1.34
CA LEU A 47 -6.24 -8.55 -1.86
C LEU A 47 -6.22 -7.14 -2.46
N ALA A 48 -7.28 -6.76 -3.19
CA ALA A 48 -7.43 -5.39 -3.68
C ALA A 48 -7.55 -4.38 -2.53
N ALA A 49 -8.32 -4.69 -1.48
CA ALA A 49 -8.44 -3.85 -0.30
C ALA A 49 -7.11 -3.71 0.46
N LEU A 50 -6.32 -4.79 0.55
CA LEU A 50 -4.98 -4.76 1.13
C LEU A 50 -4.06 -3.82 0.33
N GLN A 51 -4.04 -3.95 -1.00
CA GLN A 51 -3.27 -3.07 -1.88
C GLN A 51 -3.65 -1.60 -1.66
N GLN A 52 -4.96 -1.28 -1.65
CA GLN A 52 -5.45 0.08 -1.39
C GLN A 52 -5.01 0.62 -0.04
N ARG A 53 -5.09 -0.18 1.04
CA ARG A 53 -4.64 0.24 2.38
C ARG A 53 -3.15 0.53 2.43
N ILE A 54 -2.33 -0.28 1.76
CA ILE A 54 -0.87 -0.06 1.70
C ILE A 54 -0.58 1.25 0.96
N THR A 55 -1.21 1.50 -0.19
CA THR A 55 -1.06 2.76 -0.93
C THR A 55 -1.50 3.96 -0.09
N ALA A 56 -2.66 3.91 0.55
CA ALA A 56 -3.16 4.99 1.41
C ALA A 56 -2.22 5.27 2.60
N THR A 57 -1.70 4.21 3.23
CA THR A 57 -0.72 4.33 4.31
C THR A 57 0.56 5.00 3.82
N ALA A 58 1.01 4.67 2.61
CA ALA A 58 2.18 5.31 2.01
C ALA A 58 1.97 6.81 1.79
N THR A 59 0.85 7.19 1.17
CA THR A 59 0.49 8.59 0.96
C THR A 59 0.41 9.37 2.28
N ASN A 60 -0.19 8.77 3.31
CA ASN A 60 -0.30 9.41 4.62
C ASN A 60 1.05 9.58 5.32
N LEU A 61 1.97 8.62 5.17
CA LEU A 61 3.33 8.73 5.71
C LEU A 61 4.14 9.82 5.02
N ASP A 62 4.05 9.90 3.68
CA ASP A 62 4.73 10.95 2.92
C ASP A 62 4.18 12.33 3.30
N ALA A 63 2.85 12.49 3.39
CA ALA A 63 2.23 13.73 3.83
C ALA A 63 2.62 14.13 5.27
N ASN A 64 2.71 13.16 6.18
CA ASN A 64 3.17 13.42 7.55
C ASN A 64 4.63 13.83 7.60
N ALA A 65 5.50 13.26 6.77
CA ALA A 65 6.90 13.65 6.70
C ALA A 65 7.05 15.09 6.18
N ASP A 66 6.31 15.45 5.14
CA ASP A 66 6.29 16.82 4.60
C ASP A 66 5.78 17.82 5.64
N ALA A 67 4.65 17.51 6.30
CA ALA A 67 4.11 18.34 7.37
C ALA A 67 5.07 18.48 8.56
N HIS A 68 5.79 17.40 8.92
CA HIS A 68 6.79 17.44 9.97
C HIS A 68 7.95 18.36 9.60
N SER A 69 8.49 18.24 8.38
CA SER A 69 9.57 19.11 7.90
C SER A 69 9.16 20.58 7.86
N HIS A 70 7.95 20.87 7.40
CA HIS A 70 7.40 22.23 7.43
C HIS A 70 7.27 22.78 8.85
N ASN A 71 6.78 21.97 9.79
CA ASN A 71 6.68 22.37 11.18
C ASN A 71 8.07 22.62 11.80
N GLU A 72 9.06 21.79 11.53
CA GLU A 72 10.44 22.00 11.99
C GLU A 72 11.00 23.34 11.47
N GLN A 73 10.81 23.64 10.18
CA GLN A 73 11.23 24.91 9.58
C GLN A 73 10.52 26.12 10.20
N ALA A 74 9.20 26.02 10.40
CA ALA A 74 8.42 27.09 11.01
C ALA A 74 8.87 27.37 12.45
N VAL A 75 9.09 26.31 13.23
CA VAL A 75 9.62 26.40 14.60
C VAL A 75 11.01 27.02 14.59
N ALA A 76 11.93 26.53 13.75
CA ALA A 76 13.28 27.09 13.62
C ALA A 76 13.27 28.59 13.25
N GLY A 77 12.39 28.99 12.33
CA GLY A 77 12.19 30.39 11.95
C GLY A 77 11.71 31.26 13.11
N ALA A 78 10.72 30.79 13.88
CA ALA A 78 10.22 31.50 15.05
C ALA A 78 11.31 31.68 16.13
N TRP A 79 12.11 30.64 16.40
CA TRP A 79 13.25 30.72 17.33
C TRP A 79 14.32 31.72 16.86
N SER A 80 14.62 31.75 15.56
CA SER A 80 15.59 32.70 14.99
C SER A 80 15.11 34.16 15.15
N GLN A 81 13.84 34.44 14.87
CA GLN A 81 13.25 35.77 15.05
C GLN A 81 13.25 36.20 16.53
N GLN A 82 12.93 35.27 17.45
CA GLN A 82 12.89 35.56 18.87
C GLN A 82 14.29 35.85 19.46
N GLN A 83 15.34 35.24 18.92
CA GLN A 83 16.73 35.53 19.32
C GLN A 83 17.22 36.87 18.77
N GLY A 84 16.88 37.22 17.53
CA GLY A 84 17.21 38.51 16.93
C GLY A 84 16.51 39.70 17.61
N ALA A 85 15.29 39.50 18.15
CA ALA A 85 14.54 40.53 18.87
C ALA A 85 15.04 40.77 20.32
N LYS A 86 15.98 39.95 20.83
CA LYS A 86 16.56 40.07 22.17
C LYS A 86 17.97 40.67 22.19
N GLN A 87 18.47 41.16 21.05
CA GLN A 87 19.75 41.87 20.93
C GLN A 87 19.56 43.38 20.77
#